data_AF-A0A2D7BM49-F1
#
_entry.id   AF-A0A2D7BM49-F1
#
_cell.length_a   1.000
_cell.length_b   1.000
_cell.length_c   1.000
_cell.angle_alpha   90.00
_cell.angle_beta   90.00
_cell.angle_gamma   90.00
#
_symmetry.space_group_name_H-M   'P 1'
#
loop_
_entity.id
_entity.type
_entity.pdbx_description
1 polymer ?
#
loop_
_entity_poly.entity_id
_entity_poly.type
_entity_poly.pdbx_seq_one_letter_code
_entity_poly.pdbx_strand_id
1 'polypeptide(L)'
;MKKIIIILIIGIFVTGIVSVSTFSDQYVDAGSTKKVHFTQTITSSQDPGLGHEDHQLALVLSPNEGTIYDGSMTFTSSELVNVIVLHEISQNDVNGQETWAVNESKIYGLSLLNPEKKSGSIEFTGAGVALHSTNSKEFTTTVSVDGWIRGQPTQVLEQKLEFQKEDPSLLLSRTNVSMEIPMHKGMHNGNEILYIITDTSDEDYANIISEKQELNIQLSKSLKNIPENNLQKIFLFKNGIKGDGIFGFQTDIFSNTPEQSGYTPLGSIIEVTWKSGQKEIIFESAADIINAEQSGRIKFNETNVVVNTPQIKWSGGQMTERSDKQISNKMSFSGGQITEINEDELIVTFVAHRSWDSTGKTIYYIITDVTPIGPSKLMGVTHSQSMSDLLTHSSIIDQYQFKNGIIGSGSLDFQPEIFNFSLDEENYNPISKIYLVEWHDPKTAQILQTKSDIDSFHNDDQITVSIARPSNSEYIINSPIVDPFQ
;
A
#
# COMPACT_ATOMS: atom_id res chain seq x y z
N MET A 1 20.43 -63.33 -70.90
CA MET A 1 20.19 -62.96 -72.32
C MET A 1 19.04 -61.97 -72.38
N LYS A 2 19.31 -60.79 -72.97
CA LYS A 2 18.43 -59.95 -73.80
C LYS A 2 17.01 -59.55 -73.33
N LYS A 3 16.86 -58.21 -73.35
CA LYS A 3 15.74 -57.37 -73.85
C LYS A 3 14.64 -57.04 -72.82
N ILE A 4 14.41 -55.77 -72.46
CA ILE A 4 13.97 -54.58 -73.24
C ILE A 4 12.44 -54.62 -73.51
N ILE A 5 11.75 -53.65 -72.89
CA ILE A 5 10.68 -52.75 -73.40
C ILE A 5 9.19 -52.92 -73.00
N ILE A 6 8.66 -51.80 -72.46
CA ILE A 6 7.34 -51.10 -72.64
C ILE A 6 6.12 -51.48 -71.78
N ILE A 7 5.84 -50.58 -70.82
CA ILE A 7 4.63 -49.77 -70.60
C ILE A 7 3.26 -50.38 -71.01
N LEU A 8 2.35 -50.57 -70.05
CA LEU A 8 1.01 -49.94 -70.11
C LEU A 8 0.31 -49.87 -68.73
N ILE A 9 0.10 -48.62 -68.35
CA ILE A 9 -0.88 -47.97 -67.47
C ILE A 9 -2.21 -48.71 -67.17
N ILE A 10 -2.53 -48.69 -65.86
CA ILE A 10 -3.84 -48.64 -65.19
C ILE A 10 -4.78 -49.85 -65.33
N GLY A 11 -4.83 -50.64 -64.26
CA GLY A 11 -5.93 -51.52 -63.90
C GLY A 11 -6.10 -51.48 -62.39
N ILE A 12 -7.20 -50.88 -61.95
CA ILE A 12 -7.65 -50.65 -60.57
C ILE A 12 -7.44 -51.89 -59.70
N PHE A 13 -6.51 -51.80 -58.73
CA PHE A 13 -6.29 -52.86 -57.74
C PHE A 13 -7.28 -52.67 -56.59
N VAL A 14 -8.36 -53.46 -56.63
CA VAL A 14 -9.13 -53.82 -55.46
C VAL A 14 -8.43 -55.02 -54.82
N THR A 15 -7.67 -54.77 -53.76
CA THR A 15 -7.29 -55.82 -52.79
C THR A 15 -7.38 -55.22 -51.40
N GLY A 16 -8.24 -55.82 -50.58
CA GLY A 16 -8.60 -55.35 -49.26
C GLY A 16 -7.38 -55.08 -48.38
N ILE A 17 -7.28 -53.83 -47.95
CA ILE A 17 -6.68 -53.51 -46.67
C ILE A 17 -7.78 -53.81 -45.65
N VAL A 18 -7.48 -54.72 -44.73
CA VAL A 18 -8.17 -54.82 -43.45
C VAL A 18 -7.93 -53.48 -42.75
N SER A 19 -8.78 -52.50 -43.02
CA SER A 19 -8.92 -51.35 -42.15
C SER A 19 -9.68 -51.87 -40.95
N VAL A 20 -8.92 -52.25 -39.92
CA VAL A 20 -9.41 -52.29 -38.55
C VAL A 20 -10.21 -51.01 -38.39
N SER A 21 -11.52 -51.15 -38.17
CA SER A 21 -12.32 -50.06 -37.64
C SER A 21 -11.68 -49.71 -36.30
N THR A 22 -10.73 -48.78 -36.34
CA THR A 22 -10.40 -48.00 -35.17
C THR A 22 -11.68 -47.22 -34.90
N PHE A 23 -12.59 -47.83 -34.16
CA PHE A 23 -13.32 -47.13 -33.14
C PHE A 23 -12.23 -46.51 -32.25
N SER A 24 -11.70 -45.36 -32.67
CA SER A 24 -11.18 -44.41 -31.71
C SER A 24 -12.38 -44.09 -30.86
N ASP A 25 -12.39 -44.68 -29.67
CA ASP A 25 -13.36 -44.48 -28.62
C ASP A 25 -13.91 -43.04 -28.66
N GLN A 26 -15.15 -42.89 -29.12
CA GLN A 26 -15.98 -41.72 -28.80
C GLN A 26 -16.42 -41.84 -27.34
N TYR A 27 -15.45 -41.93 -26.44
CA TYR A 27 -15.63 -41.53 -25.06
C TYR A 27 -14.89 -40.20 -24.93
N VAL A 28 -15.49 -39.18 -25.54
CA VAL A 28 -15.22 -37.80 -25.13
C VAL A 28 -15.71 -37.72 -23.69
N ASP A 29 -14.79 -37.51 -22.77
CA ASP A 29 -15.09 -37.14 -21.39
C ASP A 29 -16.07 -35.97 -21.42
N ALA A 30 -17.34 -36.26 -21.13
CA ALA A 30 -18.37 -35.23 -21.03
C ALA A 30 -18.06 -34.47 -19.75
N GLY A 31 -17.25 -33.41 -19.86
CA GLY A 31 -17.00 -32.47 -18.78
C GLY A 31 -18.33 -32.13 -18.08
N SER A 32 -18.28 -32.04 -16.74
CA SER A 32 -19.44 -31.84 -15.86
C SER A 32 -20.54 -30.96 -16.48
N THR A 33 -21.73 -31.53 -16.71
CA THR A 33 -22.90 -30.78 -17.17
C THR A 33 -23.66 -30.19 -15.97
N LYS A 34 -23.76 -28.86 -15.88
CA LYS A 34 -24.52 -28.16 -14.82
C LYS A 34 -25.73 -27.45 -15.42
N LYS A 35 -26.89 -27.52 -14.77
CA LYS A 35 -28.08 -26.76 -15.19
C LYS A 35 -27.94 -25.29 -14.82
N VAL A 36 -28.33 -24.38 -15.71
CA VAL A 36 -28.50 -22.94 -15.45
C VAL A 36 -29.96 -22.57 -15.66
N HIS A 37 -30.60 -22.01 -14.63
CA HIS A 37 -31.99 -21.59 -14.69
C HIS A 37 -32.25 -20.43 -13.74
N PHE A 38 -32.61 -19.26 -14.26
CA PHE A 38 -32.90 -18.08 -13.44
C PHE A 38 -33.82 -17.11 -14.15
N THR A 39 -34.40 -16.16 -13.39
CA THR A 39 -35.03 -14.95 -13.91
C THR A 39 -34.52 -13.75 -13.12
N GLN A 40 -34.04 -12.72 -13.80
CA GLN A 40 -33.40 -11.56 -13.16
C GLN A 40 -33.65 -10.28 -13.96
N THR A 41 -33.73 -9.14 -13.27
CA THR A 41 -33.67 -7.81 -13.90
C THR A 41 -32.25 -7.27 -13.82
N ILE A 42 -31.72 -6.85 -14.97
CA ILE A 42 -30.36 -6.35 -15.17
C ILE A 42 -30.47 -4.92 -15.69
N THR A 43 -29.70 -4.01 -15.10
CA THR A 43 -29.47 -2.67 -15.65
C THR A 43 -28.23 -2.71 -16.54
N SER A 44 -28.29 -2.13 -17.73
CA SER A 44 -27.14 -2.04 -18.62
C SER A 44 -26.06 -1.13 -18.06
N SER A 45 -24.85 -1.25 -18.59
CA SER A 45 -23.76 -0.29 -18.39
C SER A 45 -23.07 -0.03 -19.72
N GLN A 46 -22.12 0.90 -19.74
CA GLN A 46 -21.30 1.15 -20.94
C GLN A 46 -20.68 -0.17 -21.44
N ASP A 47 -20.75 -0.40 -22.76
CA ASP A 47 -20.15 -1.59 -23.38
C ASP A 47 -18.62 -1.51 -23.26
N PRO A 48 -17.97 -2.51 -22.63
CA PRO A 48 -16.52 -2.49 -22.41
C PRO A 48 -15.73 -2.98 -23.64
N GLY A 49 -16.40 -3.29 -24.75
CA GLY A 49 -15.76 -3.63 -26.01
C GLY A 49 -15.03 -2.43 -26.61
N LEU A 50 -13.79 -2.64 -27.06
CA LEU A 50 -13.02 -1.61 -27.78
C LEU A 50 -13.78 -1.14 -29.03
N GLY A 51 -14.01 0.16 -29.15
CA GLY A 51 -14.82 0.75 -30.23
C GLY A 51 -16.33 0.73 -30.00
N HIS A 52 -16.79 0.36 -28.80
CA HIS A 52 -18.18 0.39 -28.38
C HIS A 52 -18.44 1.35 -27.21
N GLU A 53 -17.58 2.36 -27.02
CA GLU A 53 -17.60 3.27 -25.88
C GLU A 53 -18.92 4.06 -25.77
N ASP A 54 -19.62 4.29 -26.88
CA ASP A 54 -20.91 5.00 -26.90
C ASP A 54 -22.12 4.05 -26.79
N HIS A 55 -21.91 2.75 -26.55
CA HIS A 55 -22.94 1.73 -26.50
C HIS A 55 -23.27 1.29 -25.06
N GLN A 56 -24.37 0.56 -24.91
CA GLN A 56 -24.82 -0.04 -23.66
C GLN A 56 -24.90 -1.56 -23.77
N LEU A 57 -24.51 -2.25 -22.71
CA LEU A 57 -24.49 -3.71 -22.63
C LEU A 57 -25.09 -4.18 -21.30
N ALA A 58 -26.02 -5.13 -21.36
CA ALA A 58 -26.52 -5.88 -20.23
C ALA A 58 -26.10 -7.35 -20.38
N LEU A 59 -25.04 -7.75 -19.69
CA LEU A 59 -24.51 -9.10 -19.77
C LEU A 59 -25.34 -10.08 -18.93
N VAL A 60 -25.81 -11.14 -19.58
CA VAL A 60 -26.70 -12.14 -18.97
C VAL A 60 -25.92 -13.38 -18.52
N LEU A 61 -25.03 -13.90 -19.37
CA LEU A 61 -24.07 -14.95 -19.02
C LEU A 61 -22.67 -14.53 -19.48
N SER A 62 -21.74 -14.51 -18.52
CA SER A 62 -20.37 -14.07 -18.75
C SER A 62 -19.53 -15.14 -19.44
N PRO A 63 -18.68 -14.76 -20.42
CA PRO A 63 -17.74 -15.68 -21.02
C PRO A 63 -16.63 -16.09 -20.06
N ASN A 64 -16.32 -17.37 -20.04
CA ASN A 64 -15.24 -17.99 -19.27
C ASN A 64 -14.48 -18.98 -20.16
N GLU A 65 -13.17 -19.10 -19.97
CA GLU A 65 -12.31 -20.01 -20.72
C GLU A 65 -12.83 -21.45 -20.60
N GLY A 66 -12.99 -22.13 -21.74
CA GLY A 66 -13.49 -23.51 -21.79
C GLY A 66 -14.95 -23.71 -21.38
N THR A 67 -15.75 -22.64 -21.20
CA THR A 67 -17.17 -22.72 -20.83
C THR A 67 -18.08 -22.55 -22.04
N ILE A 68 -19.04 -23.47 -22.20
CA ILE A 68 -20.10 -23.38 -23.21
C ILE A 68 -21.46 -23.43 -22.53
N TYR A 69 -22.27 -22.39 -22.75
CA TYR A 69 -23.68 -22.34 -22.43
C TYR A 69 -24.50 -22.82 -23.63
N ASP A 70 -25.53 -23.61 -23.36
CA ASP A 70 -26.43 -24.18 -24.36
C ASP A 70 -27.86 -24.20 -23.82
N GLY A 71 -28.75 -23.39 -24.40
CA GLY A 71 -30.14 -23.31 -23.97
C GLY A 71 -30.89 -22.10 -24.50
N SER A 72 -31.92 -21.69 -23.76
CA SER A 72 -32.86 -20.64 -24.17
C SER A 72 -32.80 -19.42 -23.26
N MET A 73 -33.03 -18.24 -23.83
CA MET A 73 -33.19 -16.97 -23.11
C MET A 73 -34.45 -16.26 -23.60
N THR A 74 -35.30 -15.85 -22.67
CA THR A 74 -36.43 -14.94 -22.91
C THR A 74 -36.18 -13.61 -22.21
N PHE A 75 -36.48 -12.48 -22.84
CA PHE A 75 -36.23 -11.16 -22.27
C PHE A 75 -37.32 -10.13 -22.56
N THR A 76 -37.37 -9.08 -21.74
CA THR A 76 -38.12 -7.83 -21.97
C THR A 76 -37.28 -6.64 -21.49
N SER A 77 -37.11 -5.62 -22.33
CA SER A 77 -36.23 -4.46 -22.13
C SER A 77 -36.98 -3.13 -22.24
N SER A 78 -36.52 -2.13 -21.50
CA SER A 78 -37.05 -0.76 -21.56
C SER A 78 -36.72 -0.06 -22.87
N GLU A 79 -35.60 -0.41 -23.51
CA GLU A 79 -35.12 0.13 -24.79
C GLU A 79 -35.01 -0.96 -25.87
N LEU A 80 -34.80 -0.53 -27.13
CA LEU A 80 -34.51 -1.45 -28.23
C LEU A 80 -33.11 -2.03 -28.06
N VAL A 81 -33.01 -3.36 -28.12
CA VAL A 81 -31.75 -4.09 -27.92
C VAL A 81 -31.58 -5.19 -28.96
N ASN A 82 -30.31 -5.48 -29.29
CA ASN A 82 -29.88 -6.69 -29.98
C ASN A 82 -29.49 -7.76 -28.97
N VAL A 83 -29.61 -9.03 -29.36
CA VAL A 83 -28.98 -10.11 -28.61
C VAL A 83 -27.60 -10.37 -29.20
N ILE A 84 -26.57 -10.42 -28.35
CA ILE A 84 -25.24 -10.86 -28.75
C ILE A 84 -24.94 -12.22 -28.12
N VAL A 85 -24.35 -13.11 -28.90
CA VAL A 85 -23.78 -14.37 -28.42
C VAL A 85 -22.28 -14.31 -28.66
N LEU A 86 -21.51 -14.52 -27.59
CA LEU A 86 -20.05 -14.51 -27.60
C LEU A 86 -19.54 -15.95 -27.73
N HIS A 87 -18.49 -16.13 -28.53
CA HIS A 87 -17.84 -17.42 -28.79
C HIS A 87 -16.36 -17.32 -28.44
N GLU A 88 -15.83 -18.34 -27.78
CA GLU A 88 -14.40 -18.41 -27.50
C GLU A 88 -13.61 -18.51 -28.82
N ILE A 89 -12.56 -17.69 -28.95
CA ILE A 89 -11.70 -17.70 -30.13
C ILE A 89 -10.26 -17.32 -29.77
N SER A 90 -9.28 -17.98 -30.40
CA SER A 90 -7.88 -17.57 -30.30
C SER A 90 -7.59 -16.37 -31.21
N GLN A 91 -6.68 -15.50 -30.79
CA GLN A 91 -6.18 -14.39 -31.62
C GLN A 91 -5.67 -14.86 -33.00
N ASN A 92 -5.10 -16.06 -33.08
CA ASN A 92 -4.58 -16.64 -34.33
C ASN A 92 -5.70 -17.10 -35.28
N ASP A 93 -6.92 -17.29 -34.77
CA ASP A 93 -8.08 -17.79 -35.53
C ASP A 93 -9.00 -16.65 -36.02
N VAL A 94 -8.67 -15.41 -35.68
CA VAL A 94 -9.39 -14.21 -36.14
C VAL A 94 -9.14 -14.00 -37.64
N ASN A 95 -10.16 -14.30 -38.46
CA ASN A 95 -10.06 -14.33 -39.92
C ASN A 95 -11.28 -13.67 -40.59
N GLY A 96 -11.60 -12.44 -40.19
CA GLY A 96 -12.61 -11.59 -40.83
C GLY A 96 -14.04 -11.68 -40.28
N GLN A 97 -14.28 -12.57 -39.30
CA GLN A 97 -15.52 -12.59 -38.50
C GLN A 97 -15.59 -11.40 -37.54
N GLU A 98 -16.81 -11.03 -37.12
CA GLU A 98 -17.02 -10.03 -36.08
C GLU A 98 -16.45 -10.53 -34.74
N THR A 99 -15.76 -9.64 -34.04
CA THR A 99 -15.15 -9.93 -32.75
C THR A 99 -15.46 -8.84 -31.75
N TRP A 100 -15.57 -9.23 -30.49
CA TRP A 100 -15.69 -8.32 -29.36
C TRP A 100 -14.49 -8.53 -28.44
N ALA A 101 -13.76 -7.46 -28.16
CA ALA A 101 -12.53 -7.50 -27.38
C ALA A 101 -12.56 -6.46 -26.27
N VAL A 102 -12.22 -6.88 -25.04
CA VAL A 102 -12.12 -5.97 -23.88
C VAL A 102 -10.71 -5.36 -23.80
N ASN A 103 -9.71 -6.11 -24.23
CA ASN A 103 -8.31 -5.69 -24.32
C ASN A 103 -7.57 -6.59 -25.32
N GLU A 104 -6.27 -6.35 -25.51
CA GLU A 104 -5.42 -7.11 -26.45
C GLU A 104 -5.27 -8.61 -26.11
N SER A 105 -5.65 -9.05 -24.90
CA SER A 105 -5.52 -10.45 -24.46
C SER A 105 -6.86 -11.19 -24.34
N LYS A 106 -8.00 -10.52 -24.46
CA LYS A 106 -9.35 -11.11 -24.34
C LYS A 106 -10.21 -10.74 -25.54
N ILE A 107 -10.27 -11.65 -26.51
CA ILE A 107 -11.08 -11.56 -27.73
C ILE A 107 -12.10 -12.69 -27.79
N TYR A 108 -13.30 -12.37 -28.28
CA TYR A 108 -14.38 -13.31 -28.50
C TYR A 108 -14.94 -13.12 -29.91
N GLY A 109 -15.34 -14.21 -30.56
CA GLY A 109 -16.18 -14.13 -31.75
C GLY A 109 -17.57 -13.61 -31.36
N LEU A 110 -18.14 -12.72 -32.15
CA LEU A 110 -19.43 -12.10 -31.87
C LEU A 110 -20.47 -12.53 -32.91
N SER A 111 -21.64 -12.93 -32.43
CA SER A 111 -22.84 -13.11 -33.25
C SER A 111 -23.90 -12.11 -32.83
N LEU A 112 -24.19 -11.14 -33.70
CA LEU A 112 -25.26 -10.15 -33.49
C LEU A 112 -26.58 -10.64 -34.09
N LEU A 113 -27.59 -10.85 -33.24
CA LEU A 113 -28.92 -11.21 -33.69
C LEU A 113 -29.79 -9.97 -33.95
N ASN A 114 -30.21 -9.84 -35.20
CA ASN A 114 -31.08 -8.78 -35.70
C ASN A 114 -32.51 -9.31 -35.99
N PRO A 115 -33.54 -8.44 -36.00
CA PRO A 115 -33.51 -7.00 -35.70
C PRO A 115 -33.57 -6.71 -34.18
N GLU A 116 -33.29 -5.46 -33.80
CA GLU A 116 -33.50 -4.94 -32.44
C GLU A 116 -34.94 -5.12 -31.97
N LYS A 117 -35.14 -5.55 -30.73
CA LYS A 117 -36.46 -5.79 -30.14
C LYS A 117 -36.50 -5.35 -28.68
N LYS A 118 -37.69 -4.99 -28.20
CA LYS A 118 -37.93 -4.75 -26.76
C LYS A 118 -38.26 -6.03 -25.99
N SER A 119 -38.58 -7.13 -26.66
CA SER A 119 -38.78 -8.44 -26.02
C SER A 119 -38.63 -9.57 -27.04
N GLY A 120 -38.32 -10.76 -26.56
CA GLY A 120 -38.20 -11.94 -27.41
C GLY A 120 -37.72 -13.18 -26.66
N SER A 121 -37.72 -14.31 -27.36
CA SER A 121 -37.13 -15.58 -26.91
C SER A 121 -36.18 -16.09 -27.97
N ILE A 122 -35.03 -16.59 -27.56
CA ILE A 122 -34.01 -17.17 -28.44
C ILE A 122 -33.46 -18.46 -27.85
N GLU A 123 -32.97 -19.33 -28.74
CA GLU A 123 -32.03 -20.40 -28.39
C GLU A 123 -30.62 -19.91 -28.70
N PHE A 124 -29.65 -20.26 -27.87
CA PHE A 124 -28.24 -19.89 -28.06
C PHE A 124 -27.32 -21.02 -27.61
N THR A 125 -26.17 -21.09 -28.30
CA THR A 125 -25.01 -21.87 -27.88
C THR A 125 -23.79 -20.97 -28.00
N GLY A 126 -23.04 -20.77 -26.93
CA GLY A 126 -21.88 -19.87 -26.92
C GLY A 126 -21.18 -19.80 -25.57
N ALA A 127 -20.06 -19.10 -25.53
CA ALA A 127 -19.32 -18.81 -24.31
C ALA A 127 -20.02 -17.74 -23.45
N GLY A 128 -20.83 -16.85 -24.03
CA GLY A 128 -21.62 -15.86 -23.27
C GLY A 128 -22.82 -15.33 -24.06
N VAL A 129 -23.75 -14.67 -23.37
CA VAL A 129 -24.91 -14.00 -23.99
C VAL A 129 -25.21 -12.68 -23.30
N ALA A 130 -25.49 -11.64 -24.09
CA ALA A 130 -25.82 -10.31 -23.59
C ALA A 130 -26.90 -9.63 -24.45
N LEU A 131 -27.45 -8.55 -23.90
CA LEU A 131 -28.30 -7.60 -24.63
C LEU A 131 -27.52 -6.31 -24.87
N HIS A 132 -27.45 -5.86 -26.10
CA HIS A 132 -26.65 -4.71 -26.55
C HIS A 132 -27.57 -3.63 -27.13
N SER A 133 -27.22 -2.36 -26.93
CA SER A 133 -27.84 -1.22 -27.59
C SER A 133 -26.76 -0.27 -28.09
N THR A 134 -26.89 0.23 -29.31
CA THR A 134 -26.01 1.28 -29.84
C THR A 134 -26.34 2.67 -29.29
N ASN A 135 -27.37 2.78 -28.45
CA ASN A 135 -27.71 4.00 -27.76
C ASN A 135 -26.95 4.08 -26.43
N SER A 136 -26.36 5.24 -26.13
CA SER A 136 -25.63 5.48 -24.87
C SER A 136 -26.53 5.56 -23.64
N LYS A 137 -27.86 5.62 -23.82
CA LYS A 137 -28.83 5.66 -22.73
C LYS A 137 -28.96 4.29 -22.04
N GLU A 138 -28.74 4.28 -20.73
CA GLU A 138 -28.96 3.13 -19.86
C GLU A 138 -30.37 2.54 -20.01
N PHE A 139 -30.47 1.22 -20.06
CA PHE A 139 -31.72 0.48 -20.11
C PHE A 139 -31.79 -0.59 -19.04
N THR A 140 -33.01 -1.02 -18.70
CA THR A 140 -33.25 -2.16 -17.81
C THR A 140 -33.92 -3.28 -18.58
N THR A 141 -33.52 -4.52 -18.30
CA THR A 141 -34.04 -5.71 -18.97
C THR A 141 -34.29 -6.83 -17.96
N THR A 142 -35.45 -7.46 -18.05
CA THR A 142 -35.75 -8.70 -17.31
C THR A 142 -35.51 -9.87 -18.24
N VAL A 143 -34.67 -10.82 -17.81
CA VAL A 143 -34.27 -12.00 -18.56
C VAL A 143 -34.61 -13.27 -17.79
N SER A 144 -35.03 -14.31 -18.50
CA SER A 144 -35.21 -15.66 -18.00
C SER A 144 -34.37 -16.62 -18.84
N VAL A 145 -33.47 -17.38 -18.20
CA VAL A 145 -32.59 -18.34 -18.87
C VAL A 145 -32.95 -19.75 -18.41
N ASP A 146 -32.97 -20.72 -19.33
CA ASP A 146 -33.04 -22.16 -19.03
C ASP A 146 -32.12 -22.92 -19.99
N GLY A 147 -31.11 -23.60 -19.45
CA GLY A 147 -30.10 -24.29 -20.25
C GLY A 147 -29.09 -25.09 -19.44
N TRP A 148 -27.99 -25.45 -20.11
CA TRP A 148 -26.92 -26.27 -19.58
C TRP A 148 -25.56 -25.62 -19.81
N ILE A 149 -24.62 -25.91 -18.91
CA ILE A 149 -23.23 -25.47 -18.97
C ILE A 149 -22.37 -26.71 -19.18
N ARG A 150 -21.45 -26.65 -20.13
CA ARG A 150 -20.50 -27.71 -20.48
C ARG A 150 -19.07 -27.15 -20.39
N GLY A 151 -18.11 -27.90 -19.82
CA GLY A 151 -16.69 -27.47 -19.69
C GLY A 151 -16.05 -27.64 -18.30
N GLN A 152 -14.76 -27.27 -18.16
CA GLN A 152 -13.96 -27.25 -16.91
C GLN A 152 -13.39 -25.83 -16.67
N PRO A 153 -13.28 -25.31 -15.42
CA PRO A 153 -13.76 -25.87 -14.16
C PRO A 153 -15.15 -25.38 -13.74
N THR A 154 -15.88 -26.28 -13.06
CA THR A 154 -17.28 -26.19 -12.66
C THR A 154 -17.52 -25.31 -11.42
N GLN A 155 -17.03 -24.08 -11.45
CA GLN A 155 -17.61 -23.01 -10.64
C GLN A 155 -18.19 -22.00 -11.62
N VAL A 156 -19.50 -22.12 -11.86
CA VAL A 156 -20.28 -20.90 -12.07
C VAL A 156 -20.21 -20.19 -10.73
N LEU A 157 -19.13 -19.46 -10.48
CA LEU A 157 -19.32 -18.19 -9.81
C LEU A 157 -20.40 -17.52 -10.65
N GLU A 158 -21.43 -16.97 -10.01
CA GLU A 158 -21.91 -15.69 -10.48
C GLU A 158 -20.70 -14.74 -10.47
N GLN A 159 -19.81 -14.86 -11.45
CA GLN A 159 -19.17 -13.70 -12.01
C GLN A 159 -20.29 -13.05 -12.80
N LYS A 160 -21.18 -12.39 -12.05
CA LYS A 160 -21.56 -11.05 -12.39
C LYS A 160 -20.26 -10.45 -12.93
N LEU A 161 -20.21 -10.10 -14.21
CA LEU A 161 -19.38 -8.96 -14.55
C LEU A 161 -19.98 -7.84 -13.70
N GLU A 162 -19.54 -7.77 -12.44
CA GLU A 162 -19.39 -6.50 -11.77
C GLU A 162 -18.49 -5.77 -12.76
N PHE A 163 -19.13 -5.04 -13.66
CA PHE A 163 -18.61 -3.75 -14.03
C PHE A 163 -18.21 -3.14 -12.69
N GLN A 164 -16.92 -3.26 -12.38
CA GLN A 164 -16.35 -2.56 -11.25
C GLN A 164 -16.73 -1.12 -11.54
N LYS A 165 -17.76 -0.64 -10.85
CA LYS A 165 -17.76 0.76 -10.46
C LYS A 165 -16.38 0.88 -9.83
N GLU A 166 -15.47 1.58 -10.50
CA GLU A 166 -14.10 1.75 -10.00
C GLU A 166 -14.23 2.01 -8.50
N ASP A 167 -13.52 1.21 -7.70
CA ASP A 167 -13.52 1.42 -6.27
C ASP A 167 -13.25 2.92 -6.07
N PRO A 168 -14.09 3.61 -5.26
CA PRO A 168 -14.03 5.05 -5.16
C PRO A 168 -12.59 5.46 -4.87
N SER A 169 -11.98 6.21 -5.77
CA SER A 169 -10.56 6.55 -5.69
C SER A 169 -10.39 8.04 -5.39
N LEU A 170 -9.42 8.34 -4.53
CA LEU A 170 -9.06 9.68 -4.12
C LEU A 170 -7.66 9.99 -4.63
N LEU A 171 -7.56 10.96 -5.54
CA LEU A 171 -6.29 11.50 -5.99
C LEU A 171 -6.09 12.88 -5.37
N LEU A 172 -5.42 12.91 -4.21
CA LEU A 172 -4.94 14.15 -3.64
C LEU A 172 -3.73 14.65 -4.45
N SER A 173 -3.65 15.96 -4.62
CA SER A 173 -2.42 16.59 -5.10
C SER A 173 -1.43 16.71 -3.95
N ARG A 174 -0.12 16.63 -4.27
CA ARG A 174 0.98 16.72 -3.30
C ARG A 174 0.81 15.73 -2.15
N THR A 175 0.36 14.53 -2.47
CA THR A 175 0.22 13.46 -1.50
C THR A 175 1.56 13.09 -0.88
N ASN A 176 2.60 13.05 -1.70
CA ASN A 176 3.96 12.79 -1.28
C ASN A 176 4.83 13.93 -1.80
N VAL A 177 5.70 14.44 -0.96
CA VAL A 177 6.62 15.54 -1.29
C VAL A 177 8.01 15.25 -0.74
N SER A 178 9.01 15.90 -1.31
CA SER A 178 10.38 15.80 -0.82
C SER A 178 10.53 16.56 0.49
N MET A 179 11.27 15.99 1.44
CA MET A 179 11.65 16.65 2.69
C MET A 179 13.15 16.44 2.92
N GLU A 180 13.94 17.50 2.80
CA GLU A 180 15.36 17.50 3.12
C GLU A 180 15.55 17.82 4.59
N ILE A 181 16.27 16.95 5.31
CA ILE A 181 16.53 17.09 6.74
C ILE A 181 18.03 17.08 7.00
N PRO A 182 18.57 18.07 7.71
CA PRO A 182 19.95 18.07 8.17
C PRO A 182 20.26 16.86 9.06
N MET A 183 21.30 16.14 8.69
CA MET A 183 21.90 15.09 9.50
C MET A 183 22.99 15.67 10.40
N HIS A 184 23.13 15.04 11.56
CA HIS A 184 24.16 15.32 12.55
C HIS A 184 25.05 14.10 12.72
N LYS A 185 26.31 14.35 13.08
CA LYS A 185 27.27 13.29 13.42
C LYS A 185 27.18 12.99 14.91
N GLY A 186 27.08 11.72 15.25
CA GLY A 186 27.18 11.21 16.61
C GLY A 186 28.24 10.13 16.72
N MET A 187 28.45 9.62 17.94
CA MET A 187 29.40 8.55 18.20
C MET A 187 28.79 7.47 19.10
N HIS A 188 29.02 6.21 18.75
CA HIS A 188 28.70 5.06 19.59
C HIS A 188 29.83 4.01 19.54
N ASN A 189 30.46 3.76 20.69
CA ASN A 189 31.54 2.77 20.84
C ASN A 189 32.65 2.91 19.79
N GLY A 190 33.07 4.15 19.52
CA GLY A 190 34.12 4.48 18.54
C GLY A 190 33.67 4.47 17.08
N ASN A 191 32.39 4.19 16.79
CA ASN A 191 31.83 4.25 15.45
C ASN A 191 30.96 5.50 15.27
N GLU A 192 31.12 6.17 14.13
CA GLU A 192 30.29 7.31 13.75
C GLU A 192 28.84 6.84 13.48
N ILE A 193 27.89 7.68 13.86
CA ILE A 193 26.48 7.57 13.47
C ILE A 193 26.05 8.85 12.75
N LEU A 194 25.14 8.73 11.80
CA LEU A 194 24.40 9.85 11.22
C LEU A 194 22.96 9.78 11.71
N TYR A 195 22.45 10.85 12.29
CA TYR A 195 21.11 10.92 12.85
C TYR A 195 20.45 12.25 12.51
N ILE A 196 19.12 12.30 12.57
CA ILE A 196 18.35 13.55 12.45
C ILE A 196 17.76 13.90 13.81
N ILE A 197 17.37 15.16 13.99
CA ILE A 197 16.61 15.61 15.15
C ILE A 197 15.29 16.14 14.61
N THR A 198 14.16 15.65 15.11
CA THR A 198 12.83 16.03 14.59
C THR A 198 11.96 16.71 15.64
N ASP A 199 12.05 16.26 16.90
CA ASP A 199 11.19 16.73 17.99
C ASP A 199 11.97 16.86 19.29
N THR A 200 11.45 17.69 20.19
CA THR A 200 11.96 17.79 21.57
C THR A 200 10.84 18.10 22.56
N SER A 201 11.02 17.71 23.82
CA SER A 201 10.09 18.03 24.90
C SER A 201 10.22 19.45 25.46
N ASP A 202 11.24 20.19 25.04
CA ASP A 202 11.65 21.45 25.66
C ASP A 202 11.82 22.58 24.64
N GLU A 203 11.22 23.73 24.94
CA GLU A 203 11.13 24.88 24.03
C GLU A 203 12.50 25.54 23.78
N ASP A 204 13.36 25.62 24.79
CA ASP A 204 14.70 26.20 24.63
C ASP A 204 15.55 25.31 23.71
N TYR A 205 15.50 23.99 23.91
CA TYR A 205 16.15 23.06 22.99
C TYR A 205 15.56 23.12 21.58
N ALA A 206 14.24 23.28 21.44
CA ALA A 206 13.61 23.40 20.13
C ALA A 206 14.17 24.60 19.37
N ASN A 207 14.24 25.76 20.03
CA ASN A 207 14.77 26.99 19.45
C ASN A 207 16.27 26.88 19.12
N ILE A 208 17.09 26.39 20.05
CA ILE A 208 18.55 26.27 19.86
C ILE A 208 18.87 25.33 18.70
N ILE A 209 18.21 24.17 18.63
CA ILE A 209 18.48 23.20 17.56
C ILE A 209 17.96 23.73 16.23
N SER A 210 16.75 24.31 16.20
CA SER A 210 16.16 24.87 14.98
C SER A 210 17.04 25.96 14.36
N GLU A 211 17.55 26.88 15.18
CA GLU A 211 18.46 27.94 14.72
C GLU A 211 19.76 27.35 14.16
N LYS A 212 20.30 26.31 14.80
CA LYS A 212 21.59 25.72 14.38
C LYS A 212 21.49 24.96 13.06
N GLN A 213 20.39 24.26 12.81
CA GLN A 213 20.22 23.42 11.62
C GLN A 213 19.41 24.10 10.51
N GLU A 214 18.92 25.32 10.73
CA GLU A 214 18.08 26.08 9.79
C GLU A 214 16.80 25.34 9.36
N LEU A 215 16.29 24.45 10.23
CA LEU A 215 15.06 23.68 10.04
C LEU A 215 14.30 23.58 11.36
N ASN A 216 12.98 23.84 11.35
CA ASN A 216 12.19 23.85 12.58
C ASN A 216 12.09 22.46 13.22
N ILE A 217 12.43 22.39 14.51
CA ILE A 217 12.17 21.25 15.39
C ILE A 217 10.79 21.40 16.02
N GLN A 218 10.03 20.31 16.02
CA GLN A 218 8.70 20.29 16.60
C GLN A 218 8.75 20.18 18.13
N LEU A 219 7.94 20.99 18.81
CA LEU A 219 7.78 20.90 20.26
C LEU A 219 6.74 19.84 20.61
N SER A 220 7.16 18.79 21.31
CA SER A 220 6.30 17.74 21.85
C SER A 220 6.52 17.58 23.35
N LYS A 221 5.85 18.42 24.15
CA LYS A 221 5.96 18.43 25.62
C LYS A 221 5.68 17.05 26.26
N SER A 222 4.82 16.25 25.62
CA SER A 222 4.44 14.91 26.08
C SER A 222 5.60 13.91 26.06
N LEU A 223 6.66 14.14 25.26
CA LEU A 223 7.87 13.31 25.26
C LEU A 223 8.54 13.22 26.64
N LYS A 224 8.42 14.27 27.47
CA LYS A 224 8.96 14.27 28.84
C LYS A 224 8.33 13.20 29.73
N ASN A 225 7.13 12.73 29.39
CA ASN A 225 6.40 11.72 30.14
C ASN A 225 6.74 10.29 29.71
N ILE A 226 7.58 10.10 28.69
CA ILE A 226 8.01 8.78 28.25
C ILE A 226 8.85 8.12 29.35
N PRO A 227 8.57 6.85 29.73
CA PRO A 227 9.32 6.16 30.77
C PRO A 227 10.81 6.02 30.44
N GLU A 228 11.67 6.09 31.47
CA GLU A 228 13.14 6.03 31.29
C GLU A 228 13.63 4.75 30.59
N ASN A 229 12.96 3.62 30.77
CA ASN A 229 13.31 2.35 30.09
C ASN A 229 13.06 2.39 28.56
N ASN A 230 12.32 3.39 28.08
CA ASN A 230 12.08 3.64 26.65
C ASN A 230 12.96 4.77 26.09
N LEU A 231 13.90 5.28 26.89
CA LEU A 231 14.81 6.35 26.54
C LEU A 231 16.26 5.84 26.51
N GLN A 232 16.99 6.19 25.45
CA GLN A 232 18.45 6.06 25.43
C GLN A 232 19.08 7.28 26.09
N LYS A 233 20.37 7.19 26.43
CA LYS A 233 21.12 8.36 26.94
C LYS A 233 21.90 8.99 25.81
N ILE A 234 21.80 10.32 25.70
CA ILE A 234 22.60 11.13 24.77
C ILE A 234 23.42 12.11 25.60
N PHE A 235 24.74 12.06 25.44
CA PHE A 235 25.68 12.89 26.18
C PHE A 235 26.13 14.07 25.32
N LEU A 236 25.75 15.28 25.74
CA LEU A 236 26.09 16.54 25.06
C LEU A 236 27.14 17.31 25.85
N PHE A 237 28.26 17.68 25.21
CA PHE A 237 29.37 18.35 25.89
C PHE A 237 29.17 19.87 25.95
N LYS A 238 29.21 20.46 27.16
CA LYS A 238 29.09 21.92 27.37
C LYS A 238 30.43 22.65 27.45
N ASN A 239 31.53 21.91 27.56
CA ASN A 239 32.89 22.43 27.52
C ASN A 239 33.89 21.34 27.08
N GLY A 240 35.15 21.73 26.98
CA GLY A 240 36.27 20.85 26.72
C GLY A 240 36.79 21.00 25.29
N ILE A 241 37.09 19.86 24.66
CA ILE A 241 37.60 19.79 23.29
C ILE A 241 36.53 20.33 22.33
N LYS A 242 36.89 21.35 21.54
CA LYS A 242 36.01 21.91 20.49
C LYS A 242 35.76 20.87 19.40
N GLY A 243 34.54 20.85 18.87
CA GLY A 243 34.13 19.92 17.83
C GLY A 243 32.73 20.24 17.32
N ASP A 244 32.11 19.26 16.67
CA ASP A 244 30.87 19.44 15.92
C ASP A 244 29.60 19.07 16.72
N GLY A 245 29.72 18.73 18.01
CA GLY A 245 28.56 18.41 18.86
C GLY A 245 27.57 19.58 18.98
N ILE A 246 26.35 19.32 19.45
CA ILE A 246 25.26 20.32 19.50
C ILE A 246 25.72 21.66 20.12
N PHE A 247 26.48 21.63 21.21
CA PHE A 247 26.98 22.84 21.89
C PHE A 247 28.38 23.31 21.46
N GLY A 248 28.92 22.81 20.33
CA GLY A 248 30.20 23.26 19.76
C GLY A 248 31.46 22.63 20.39
N PHE A 249 31.26 21.52 21.12
CA PHE A 249 32.32 20.72 21.71
C PHE A 249 32.36 19.34 21.05
N GLN A 250 33.01 18.37 21.69
CA GLN A 250 33.10 17.01 21.18
C GLN A 250 31.73 16.50 20.69
N THR A 251 31.76 15.75 19.59
CA THR A 251 30.65 14.99 19.03
C THR A 251 29.85 14.26 20.12
N ASP A 252 28.53 14.33 19.96
CA ASP A 252 27.56 13.80 20.91
C ASP A 252 27.63 12.26 20.95
N ILE A 253 27.50 11.70 22.15
CA ILE A 253 27.67 10.25 22.37
C ILE A 253 26.34 9.60 22.70
N PHE A 254 26.04 8.52 21.99
CA PHE A 254 24.81 7.74 22.12
C PHE A 254 25.04 6.44 22.88
N SER A 255 24.09 6.07 23.74
CA SER A 255 24.18 4.81 24.47
C SER A 255 23.84 3.58 23.62
N ASN A 256 23.09 3.73 22.51
CA ASN A 256 22.67 2.63 21.65
C ASN A 256 22.66 3.04 20.16
N THR A 257 22.64 2.02 19.31
CA THR A 257 22.37 2.07 17.87
C THR A 257 21.35 1.00 17.52
N PRO A 258 20.71 1.03 16.34
CA PRO A 258 19.76 0.01 15.91
C PRO A 258 20.24 -1.45 15.96
N GLU A 259 21.55 -1.68 16.11
CA GLU A 259 22.12 -3.02 16.29
C GLU A 259 21.86 -3.61 17.69
N GLN A 260 21.56 -2.77 18.68
CA GLN A 260 21.28 -3.21 20.06
C GLN A 260 19.77 -3.27 20.33
N SER A 261 19.34 -4.24 21.14
CA SER A 261 17.93 -4.40 21.53
C SER A 261 17.38 -3.24 22.38
N GLY A 262 18.26 -2.46 23.00
CA GLY A 262 17.91 -1.28 23.78
C GLY A 262 17.81 0.01 22.97
N TYR A 263 17.91 -0.07 21.64
CA TYR A 263 17.75 1.09 20.78
C TYR A 263 16.31 1.62 20.80
N THR A 264 16.24 2.95 20.86
CA THR A 264 15.06 3.79 20.73
C THR A 264 15.50 5.07 20.02
N PRO A 265 14.67 5.68 19.16
CA PRO A 265 14.98 7.00 18.63
C PRO A 265 14.91 8.09 19.71
N LEU A 266 14.24 7.83 20.85
CA LEU A 266 14.02 8.80 21.91
C LEU A 266 15.20 8.85 22.88
N GLY A 267 15.85 10.01 22.98
CA GLY A 267 17.02 10.23 23.83
C GLY A 267 16.74 11.17 24.99
N SER A 268 17.15 10.78 26.20
CA SER A 268 17.28 11.68 27.35
C SER A 268 18.62 12.40 27.30
N ILE A 269 18.58 13.73 27.35
CA ILE A 269 19.76 14.58 27.28
C ILE A 269 20.48 14.66 28.63
N ILE A 270 21.76 14.27 28.62
CA ILE A 270 22.70 14.44 29.72
C ILE A 270 23.77 15.43 29.28
N GLU A 271 23.79 16.60 29.91
CA GLU A 271 24.84 17.57 29.66
C GLU A 271 26.12 17.18 30.44
N VAL A 272 27.24 17.18 29.75
CA VAL A 272 28.56 16.80 30.26
C VAL A 272 29.44 18.03 30.39
N THR A 273 30.01 18.23 31.58
CA THR A 273 30.97 19.31 31.84
C THR A 273 32.24 18.77 32.49
N TRP A 274 33.39 19.03 31.88
CA TRP A 274 34.72 18.84 32.47
C TRP A 274 34.90 19.73 33.71
N LYS A 275 35.35 19.13 34.83
CA LYS A 275 35.69 19.89 36.04
C LYS A 275 37.03 20.61 35.86
N SER A 276 37.15 21.76 36.51
CA SER A 276 38.38 22.57 36.46
C SER A 276 39.61 21.77 36.87
N GLY A 277 40.72 21.94 36.12
CA GLY A 277 42.00 21.27 36.36
C GLY A 277 42.09 19.82 35.87
N GLN A 278 41.04 19.26 35.28
CA GLN A 278 41.05 17.93 34.68
C GLN A 278 41.63 17.96 33.27
N LYS A 279 42.38 16.92 32.89
CA LYS A 279 42.83 16.75 31.50
C LYS A 279 41.67 16.25 30.64
N GLU A 280 41.28 17.06 29.68
CA GLU A 280 40.29 16.76 28.65
C GLU A 280 40.82 15.65 27.73
N ILE A 281 39.96 14.70 27.39
CA ILE A 281 40.21 13.63 26.41
C ILE A 281 38.96 13.42 25.56
N ILE A 282 39.13 12.81 24.40
CA ILE A 282 37.99 12.38 23.58
C ILE A 282 37.40 11.12 24.21
N PHE A 283 36.08 11.10 24.40
CA PHE A 283 35.34 9.89 24.74
C PHE A 283 34.79 9.22 23.47
N GLU A 284 34.73 7.90 23.45
CA GLU A 284 34.23 7.13 22.30
C GLU A 284 32.95 6.34 22.63
N SER A 285 32.67 6.13 23.91
CA SER A 285 31.52 5.33 24.36
C SER A 285 30.82 5.95 25.57
N ALA A 286 29.52 5.65 25.72
CA ALA A 286 28.77 6.00 26.92
C ALA A 286 29.40 5.42 28.19
N ALA A 287 29.99 4.22 28.11
CA ALA A 287 30.67 3.57 29.23
C ALA A 287 31.87 4.39 29.71
N ASP A 288 32.68 4.94 28.79
CA ASP A 288 33.84 5.77 29.15
C ASP A 288 33.43 7.06 29.85
N ILE A 289 32.36 7.69 29.38
CA ILE A 289 31.83 8.91 30.00
C ILE A 289 31.32 8.60 31.40
N ILE A 290 30.53 7.52 31.56
CA ILE A 290 30.02 7.11 32.89
C ILE A 290 31.18 6.84 33.85
N ASN A 291 32.23 6.13 33.41
CA ASN A 291 33.44 5.91 34.22
C ASN A 291 34.17 7.22 34.57
N ALA A 292 34.21 8.18 33.64
CA ALA A 292 34.81 9.48 33.88
C ALA A 292 34.02 10.32 34.90
N GLU A 293 32.69 10.20 34.93
CA GLU A 293 31.85 10.85 35.93
C GLU A 293 32.06 10.21 37.31
N GLN A 294 32.03 8.88 37.38
CA GLN A 294 32.25 8.12 38.63
C GLN A 294 33.64 8.35 39.23
N SER A 295 34.67 8.52 38.38
CA SER A 295 36.03 8.89 38.82
C SER A 295 36.17 10.38 39.15
N GLY A 296 35.10 11.16 39.02
CA GLY A 296 35.02 12.55 39.42
C GLY A 296 35.63 13.55 38.44
N ARG A 297 35.99 13.15 37.20
CA ARG A 297 36.63 14.01 36.19
C ARG A 297 35.65 14.97 35.51
N ILE A 298 34.43 14.51 35.30
CA ILE A 298 33.35 15.29 34.70
C ILE A 298 32.18 15.39 35.69
N LYS A 299 31.19 16.22 35.35
CA LYS A 299 29.91 16.34 36.06
C LYS A 299 28.79 16.17 35.04
N PHE A 300 27.77 15.40 35.40
CA PHE A 300 26.50 15.34 34.68
C PHE A 300 25.51 16.37 35.17
N ASN A 301 24.73 16.89 34.24
CA ASN A 301 23.47 17.58 34.48
C ASN A 301 22.38 16.83 33.71
N GLU A 302 21.56 16.06 34.43
CA GLU A 302 20.41 15.35 33.85
C GLU A 302 19.28 16.36 33.65
N THR A 303 18.98 16.66 32.38
CA THR A 303 18.11 17.79 32.03
C THR A 303 16.62 17.45 32.11
N ASN A 304 16.27 16.16 32.08
CA ASN A 304 14.91 15.66 31.81
C ASN A 304 14.33 16.10 30.45
N VAL A 305 15.17 16.60 29.54
CA VAL A 305 14.78 16.90 28.16
C VAL A 305 14.86 15.61 27.36
N VAL A 306 13.79 15.33 26.61
CA VAL A 306 13.69 14.20 25.70
C VAL A 306 13.67 14.72 24.27
N VAL A 307 14.53 14.17 23.42
CA VAL A 307 14.61 14.47 21.99
C VAL A 307 14.28 13.25 21.15
N ASN A 308 13.64 13.45 20.01
CA ASN A 308 13.46 12.42 18.99
C ASN A 308 14.63 12.50 18.00
N THR A 309 15.45 11.45 18.00
CA THR A 309 16.73 11.39 17.27
C THR A 309 16.89 10.09 16.45
N PRO A 310 16.06 9.87 15.41
CA PRO A 310 16.22 8.71 14.55
C PRO A 310 17.60 8.62 13.91
N GLN A 311 18.21 7.43 13.94
CA GLN A 311 19.50 7.17 13.29
C GLN A 311 19.29 6.75 11.83
N ILE A 312 19.95 7.46 10.92
CA ILE A 312 19.90 7.23 9.47
C ILE A 312 20.95 6.21 9.06
N LYS A 313 22.16 6.30 9.62
CA LYS A 313 23.30 5.43 9.32
C LYS A 313 24.12 5.14 10.57
N TRP A 314 24.61 3.91 10.70
CA TRP A 314 25.42 3.42 11.80
C TRP A 314 26.39 2.33 11.30
N SER A 315 27.27 1.80 12.17
CA SER A 315 28.31 0.83 11.77
C SER A 315 27.78 -0.40 11.03
N GLY A 316 26.66 -0.97 11.48
CA GLY A 316 26.07 -2.17 10.92
C GLY A 316 25.05 -1.95 9.80
N GLY A 317 24.72 -0.71 9.43
CA GLY A 317 23.72 -0.46 8.41
C GLY A 317 23.19 0.96 8.32
N GLN A 318 22.11 1.12 7.57
CA GLN A 318 21.39 2.37 7.39
C GLN A 318 19.91 2.09 7.14
N MET A 319 19.08 3.12 7.27
CA MET A 319 17.73 3.10 6.73
C MET A 319 17.77 2.85 5.21
N THR A 320 16.71 2.25 4.68
CA THR A 320 16.68 1.85 3.26
C THR A 320 16.43 3.05 2.36
N GLU A 321 17.38 3.33 1.47
CA GLU A 321 17.15 4.19 0.32
C GLU A 321 16.30 3.45 -0.71
N ARG A 322 15.14 4.02 -1.04
CA ARG A 322 14.21 3.44 -2.00
C ARG A 322 14.76 3.49 -3.43
N SER A 323 14.45 2.46 -4.22
CA SER A 323 14.90 2.36 -5.60
C SER A 323 14.17 3.31 -6.57
N ASP A 324 12.90 3.61 -6.29
CA ASP A 324 12.04 4.52 -7.04
C ASP A 324 12.15 5.95 -6.51
N LYS A 325 13.26 6.61 -6.82
CA LYS A 325 13.60 7.95 -6.27
C LYS A 325 12.66 9.07 -6.70
N GLN A 326 11.89 8.92 -7.77
CA GLN A 326 10.99 9.95 -8.26
C GLN A 326 9.69 10.01 -7.43
N ILE A 327 9.57 11.01 -6.57
CA ILE A 327 8.37 11.22 -5.74
C ILE A 327 7.14 11.49 -6.61
N SER A 328 6.06 10.73 -6.35
CA SER A 328 4.79 10.83 -7.04
C SER A 328 3.61 10.73 -6.07
N ASN A 329 2.41 11.12 -6.50
CA ASN A 329 1.21 11.05 -5.64
C ASN A 329 0.75 9.61 -5.33
N LYS A 330 1.29 8.58 -6.00
CA LYS A 330 0.90 7.16 -5.85
C LYS A 330 2.05 6.31 -5.30
N MET A 331 2.89 6.90 -4.47
CA MET A 331 4.08 6.24 -3.95
C MET A 331 3.74 5.31 -2.80
N SER A 332 4.24 4.07 -2.86
CA SER A 332 4.07 3.10 -1.77
C SER A 332 4.91 3.50 -0.56
N PHE A 333 4.36 3.20 0.62
CA PHE A 333 5.08 3.24 1.90
C PHE A 333 6.11 2.11 2.01
N SER A 334 6.01 1.09 1.15
CA SER A 334 6.98 -0.02 1.10
C SER A 334 8.22 0.36 0.29
N GLY A 335 9.35 -0.29 0.59
CA GLY A 335 10.59 -0.19 -0.20
C GLY A 335 11.56 0.91 0.23
N GLY A 336 11.26 1.64 1.31
CA GLY A 336 12.10 2.71 1.86
C GLY A 336 11.39 4.06 1.93
N GLN A 337 11.70 4.83 2.97
CA GLN A 337 11.16 6.17 3.20
C GLN A 337 12.12 7.29 2.75
N ILE A 338 13.34 6.92 2.32
CA ILE A 338 14.40 7.86 1.94
C ILE A 338 14.70 7.70 0.45
N THR A 339 14.83 8.81 -0.27
CA THR A 339 15.23 8.84 -1.69
C THR A 339 16.74 9.02 -1.88
N GLU A 340 17.40 9.68 -0.93
CA GLU A 340 18.82 9.98 -0.98
C GLU A 340 19.39 10.23 0.42
N ILE A 341 20.61 9.75 0.65
CA ILE A 341 21.44 10.08 1.81
C ILE A 341 22.72 10.73 1.28
N ASN A 342 22.86 12.04 1.46
CA ASN A 342 24.06 12.78 1.09
C ASN A 342 24.96 12.97 2.32
N GLU A 343 26.00 12.15 2.43
CA GLU A 343 26.95 12.18 3.55
C GLU A 343 27.93 13.36 3.49
N ASP A 344 28.16 13.92 2.29
CA ASP A 344 29.07 15.05 2.09
C ASP A 344 28.40 16.36 2.54
N GLU A 345 27.13 16.54 2.20
CA GLU A 345 26.32 17.70 2.62
C GLU A 345 25.63 17.49 3.96
N LEU A 346 25.66 16.27 4.49
CA LEU A 346 24.92 15.85 5.68
C LEU A 346 23.42 16.16 5.57
N ILE A 347 22.81 15.77 4.46
CA ILE A 347 21.38 15.92 4.20
C ILE A 347 20.78 14.55 3.86
N VAL A 348 19.62 14.26 4.44
CA VAL A 348 18.81 13.10 4.06
C VAL A 348 17.48 13.56 3.47
N THR A 349 17.09 12.96 2.34
CA THR A 349 15.88 13.33 1.61
C THR A 349 14.80 12.28 1.81
N PHE A 350 13.84 12.59 2.68
CA PHE A 350 12.68 11.75 2.97
C PHE A 350 11.53 11.98 1.98
N VAL A 351 10.69 10.95 1.85
CA VAL A 351 9.32 11.09 1.33
C VAL A 351 8.43 11.51 2.49
N ALA A 352 7.89 12.73 2.45
CA ALA A 352 6.91 13.20 3.40
C ALA A 352 5.49 12.93 2.89
N HIS A 353 4.68 12.28 3.71
CA HIS A 353 3.35 11.81 3.39
C HIS A 353 2.29 12.77 3.94
N ARG A 354 1.33 13.13 3.09
CA ARG A 354 0.21 14.01 3.44
C ARG A 354 -0.83 13.25 4.27
N SER A 355 -1.32 13.88 5.34
CA SER A 355 -2.35 13.34 6.24
C SER A 355 -3.21 14.44 6.83
N TRP A 356 -4.15 14.08 7.72
CA TRP A 356 -4.90 15.03 8.53
C TRP A 356 -4.59 14.93 10.03
N ASP A 357 -4.64 16.06 10.72
CA ASP A 357 -4.75 16.13 12.18
C ASP A 357 -6.19 15.83 12.63
N SER A 358 -6.45 15.86 13.94
CA SER A 358 -7.75 15.48 14.52
C SER A 358 -8.88 16.42 14.12
N THR A 359 -8.54 17.63 13.65
CA THR A 359 -9.47 18.69 13.23
C THR A 359 -9.64 18.80 11.72
N GLY A 360 -8.91 17.98 10.94
CA GLY A 360 -8.95 17.98 9.48
C GLY A 360 -7.96 18.95 8.84
N LYS A 361 -7.01 19.52 9.58
CA LYS A 361 -5.92 20.29 8.97
C LYS A 361 -4.95 19.36 8.28
N THR A 362 -4.48 19.78 7.11
CA THR A 362 -3.45 19.02 6.39
C THR A 362 -2.12 19.11 7.13
N ILE A 363 -1.50 17.95 7.33
CA ILE A 363 -0.14 17.81 7.85
C ILE A 363 0.70 16.99 6.88
N TYR A 364 2.02 17.07 7.03
CA TYR A 364 2.97 16.16 6.42
C TYR A 364 3.77 15.47 7.51
N TYR A 365 4.08 14.19 7.32
CA TYR A 365 4.87 13.42 8.26
C TYR A 365 5.82 12.47 7.52
N ILE A 366 6.89 12.09 8.19
CA ILE A 366 7.82 11.05 7.73
C ILE A 366 7.73 9.84 8.65
N ILE A 367 8.23 8.68 8.24
CA ILE A 367 8.32 7.49 9.09
C ILE A 367 9.79 7.12 9.28
N THR A 368 10.21 6.95 10.53
CA THR A 368 11.64 6.79 10.87
C THR A 368 11.94 5.51 11.65
N ASP A 369 11.02 5.10 12.53
CA ASP A 369 11.12 3.86 13.27
C ASP A 369 9.75 3.18 13.36
N VAL A 370 9.73 1.85 13.29
CA VAL A 370 8.51 1.06 13.39
C VAL A 370 8.77 -0.19 14.21
N THR A 371 7.80 -0.54 15.04
CA THR A 371 7.74 -1.80 15.77
C THR A 371 6.38 -2.42 15.48
N PRO A 372 6.29 -3.68 15.02
CA PRO A 372 7.32 -4.72 15.04
C PRO A 372 8.17 -4.79 13.75
N ILE A 373 9.14 -5.72 13.73
CA ILE A 373 10.15 -5.86 12.66
C ILE A 373 9.59 -6.12 11.25
N GLY A 374 8.39 -6.71 11.13
CA GLY A 374 7.78 -7.01 9.82
C GLY A 374 7.47 -5.73 9.04
N PRO A 375 6.56 -4.87 9.55
CA PRO A 375 6.30 -3.55 8.99
C PRO A 375 7.55 -2.67 8.86
N SER A 376 8.48 -2.70 9.82
CA SER A 376 9.69 -1.87 9.73
C SER A 376 10.56 -2.24 8.51
N LYS A 377 10.74 -3.54 8.26
CA LYS A 377 11.45 -4.03 7.06
C LYS A 377 10.71 -3.70 5.78
N LEU A 378 9.39 -3.79 5.78
CA LEU A 378 8.58 -3.44 4.61
C LEU A 378 8.74 -1.96 4.25
N MET A 379 8.67 -1.09 5.25
CA MET A 379 8.82 0.37 5.08
C MET A 379 10.27 0.81 4.88
N GLY A 380 11.24 -0.08 5.16
CA GLY A 380 12.67 0.23 5.03
C GLY A 380 13.18 1.19 6.12
N VAL A 381 12.57 1.13 7.30
CA VAL A 381 12.85 2.00 8.45
C VAL A 381 13.37 1.18 9.63
N THR A 382 13.86 1.89 10.65
CA THR A 382 14.52 1.25 11.79
C THR A 382 13.53 0.49 12.66
N HIS A 383 13.95 -0.66 13.22
CA HIS A 383 13.17 -1.40 14.22
C HIS A 383 13.60 -0.99 15.64
N SER A 384 12.65 -0.56 16.47
CA SER A 384 12.92 -0.11 17.84
C SER A 384 12.12 -0.92 18.85
N GLN A 385 12.69 -2.05 19.28
CA GLN A 385 12.01 -3.02 20.15
C GLN A 385 11.55 -2.41 21.48
N SER A 386 12.29 -1.43 22.01
CA SER A 386 11.92 -0.76 23.25
C SER A 386 10.61 0.03 23.13
N MET A 387 10.19 0.45 21.92
CA MET A 387 8.93 1.17 21.77
C MET A 387 7.72 0.29 22.09
N SER A 388 7.79 -1.04 22.00
CA SER A 388 6.66 -1.95 22.26
C SER A 388 5.92 -1.66 23.58
N ASP A 389 6.66 -1.32 24.65
CA ASP A 389 6.08 -1.07 25.97
C ASP A 389 5.20 0.19 26.02
N LEU A 390 5.28 1.06 25.00
CA LEU A 390 4.53 2.30 24.92
C LEU A 390 3.09 2.12 24.45
N LEU A 391 2.68 0.93 23.99
CA LEU A 391 1.35 0.70 23.38
C LEU A 391 0.19 1.17 24.27
N THR A 392 0.34 1.02 25.59
CA THR A 392 -0.66 1.41 26.58
C THR A 392 -0.36 2.74 27.27
N HIS A 393 0.74 3.41 26.93
CA HIS A 393 1.15 4.65 27.56
C HIS A 393 0.27 5.81 27.07
N SER A 394 -0.17 6.68 27.98
CA SER A 394 -1.08 7.79 27.65
C SER A 394 -0.39 8.99 26.97
N SER A 395 0.94 8.97 26.89
CA SER A 395 1.72 10.07 26.31
C SER A 395 1.91 9.98 24.81
N ILE A 396 1.64 8.82 24.21
CA ILE A 396 1.67 8.64 22.76
C ILE A 396 0.29 8.91 22.17
N ILE A 397 0.25 9.25 20.89
CA ILE A 397 -1.00 9.58 20.18
C ILE A 397 -1.55 8.36 19.44
N ASP A 398 -2.79 8.49 18.95
CA ASP A 398 -3.41 7.50 18.07
C ASP A 398 -3.26 7.93 16.61
N GLN A 399 -2.99 6.97 15.73
CA GLN A 399 -3.02 7.17 14.29
C GLN A 399 -3.97 6.14 13.67
N TYR A 400 -4.88 6.60 12.81
CA TYR A 400 -5.92 5.80 12.19
C TYR A 400 -5.55 5.49 10.73
N GLN A 401 -5.34 4.21 10.43
CA GLN A 401 -5.06 3.69 9.10
C GLN A 401 -6.29 2.97 8.54
N PHE A 402 -6.59 3.19 7.27
CA PHE A 402 -7.79 2.65 6.62
C PHE A 402 -7.48 1.33 5.92
N LYS A 403 -8.20 0.25 6.26
CA LYS A 403 -7.99 -1.09 5.68
C LYS A 403 -8.79 -1.34 4.40
N ASN A 404 -9.83 -0.54 4.17
CA ASN A 404 -10.73 -0.66 3.03
C ASN A 404 -11.45 0.67 2.77
N GLY A 405 -12.34 0.69 1.78
CA GLY A 405 -13.14 1.85 1.41
C GLY A 405 -12.53 2.59 0.23
N ILE A 406 -12.26 3.87 0.39
CA ILE A 406 -11.77 4.73 -0.70
C ILE A 406 -10.30 4.43 -0.97
N ILE A 407 -9.97 3.96 -2.17
CA ILE A 407 -8.60 3.75 -2.62
C ILE A 407 -7.89 5.10 -2.67
N GLY A 408 -6.70 5.18 -2.08
CA GLY A 408 -6.01 6.43 -1.93
C GLY A 408 -4.52 6.22 -1.68
N SER A 409 -3.97 7.12 -0.89
CA SER A 409 -2.53 7.21 -0.65
C SER A 409 -2.12 6.98 0.79
N GLY A 410 -3.01 6.44 1.61
CA GLY A 410 -2.64 5.96 2.94
C GLY A 410 -1.72 4.75 2.82
N SER A 411 -1.09 4.42 3.94
CA SER A 411 -0.12 3.32 4.07
C SER A 411 -0.64 1.93 3.72
N LEU A 412 -1.96 1.76 3.65
CA LEU A 412 -2.64 0.53 3.25
C LEU A 412 -3.39 0.67 1.91
N ASP A 413 -3.01 1.62 1.07
CA ASP A 413 -3.56 1.90 -0.27
C ASP A 413 -5.02 2.43 -0.27
N PHE A 414 -5.55 2.79 0.89
CA PHE A 414 -6.83 3.49 1.05
C PHE A 414 -6.63 4.97 1.36
N GLN A 415 -7.65 5.67 1.86
CA GLN A 415 -7.52 7.09 2.17
C GLN A 415 -6.37 7.37 3.17
N PRO A 416 -5.80 8.59 3.15
CA PRO A 416 -4.76 8.98 4.09
C PRO A 416 -5.19 8.84 5.54
N GLU A 417 -4.18 8.75 6.40
CA GLU A 417 -4.34 8.60 7.83
C GLU A 417 -4.98 9.84 8.48
N ILE A 418 -5.49 9.62 9.69
CA ILE A 418 -5.90 10.69 10.60
C ILE A 418 -5.15 10.51 11.90
N PHE A 419 -4.57 11.59 12.42
CA PHE A 419 -3.87 11.60 13.69
C PHE A 419 -4.75 12.18 14.81
N ASN A 420 -4.63 11.64 16.02
CA ASN A 420 -5.37 12.09 17.19
C ASN A 420 -4.61 13.17 17.99
N PHE A 421 -4.18 14.22 17.29
CA PHE A 421 -3.65 15.45 17.90
C PHE A 421 -4.17 16.65 17.10
N SER A 422 -4.13 17.85 17.67
CA SER A 422 -4.48 19.08 16.97
C SER A 422 -3.26 19.98 16.89
N LEU A 423 -3.00 20.60 15.74
CA LEU A 423 -1.97 21.64 15.62
C LEU A 423 -2.24 22.87 16.50
N ASP A 424 -3.47 23.05 16.99
CA ASP A 424 -3.85 24.15 17.89
C ASP A 424 -3.72 23.78 19.38
N GLU A 425 -3.34 22.54 19.70
CA GLU A 425 -3.27 22.03 21.07
C GLU A 425 -1.87 21.49 21.39
N GLU A 426 -1.51 21.49 22.68
CA GLU A 426 -0.22 20.96 23.16
C GLU A 426 -0.27 19.44 23.41
N ASN A 427 -0.89 18.67 22.51
CA ASN A 427 -1.07 17.22 22.64
C ASN A 427 -0.30 16.39 21.60
N TYR A 428 0.50 17.04 20.74
CA TYR A 428 1.32 16.35 19.76
C TYR A 428 2.39 15.44 20.39
N ASN A 429 2.59 14.26 19.79
CA ASN A 429 3.70 13.34 20.02
C ASN A 429 4.10 12.67 18.70
N PRO A 430 5.40 12.55 18.37
CA PRO A 430 5.82 11.85 17.16
C PRO A 430 5.59 10.34 17.22
N ILE A 431 5.41 9.77 18.42
CA ILE A 431 5.13 8.35 18.60
C ILE A 431 3.63 8.12 18.59
N SER A 432 3.19 7.22 17.72
CA SER A 432 1.81 6.83 17.57
C SER A 432 1.61 5.32 17.75
N LYS A 433 0.47 4.94 18.30
CA LYS A 433 -0.08 3.58 18.16
C LYS A 433 -1.12 3.56 17.05
N ILE A 434 -1.21 2.43 16.37
CA ILE A 434 -2.02 2.33 15.16
C ILE A 434 -3.38 1.71 15.46
N TYR A 435 -4.43 2.38 14.99
CA TYR A 435 -5.78 1.83 14.88
C TYR A 435 -6.12 1.59 13.41
N LEU A 436 -6.77 0.46 13.16
CA LEU A 436 -7.31 0.09 11.87
C LEU A 436 -8.77 0.49 11.81
N VAL A 437 -9.12 1.26 10.78
CA VAL A 437 -10.47 1.64 10.43
C VAL A 437 -10.92 0.77 9.27
N GLU A 438 -12.06 0.09 9.44
CA GLU A 438 -12.63 -0.81 8.45
C GLU A 438 -14.11 -0.52 8.26
N TRP A 439 -14.51 -0.12 7.06
CA TRP A 439 -15.89 -0.01 6.62
C TRP A 439 -16.55 -1.38 6.57
N HIS A 440 -17.77 -1.48 7.10
CA HIS A 440 -18.55 -2.72 6.98
C HIS A 440 -19.00 -2.98 5.55
N ASP A 441 -19.39 -1.90 4.84
CA ASP A 441 -19.61 -1.91 3.40
C ASP A 441 -18.67 -0.88 2.73
N PRO A 442 -17.58 -1.32 2.08
CA PRO A 442 -16.67 -0.43 1.37
C PRO A 442 -17.36 0.43 0.30
N LYS A 443 -18.51 0.01 -0.23
CA LYS A 443 -19.25 0.74 -1.28
C LYS A 443 -19.95 1.99 -0.76
N THR A 444 -20.13 2.11 0.56
CA THR A 444 -20.69 3.30 1.21
C THR A 444 -19.62 4.25 1.75
N ALA A 445 -18.34 3.89 1.59
CA ALA A 445 -17.23 4.65 2.16
C ALA A 445 -17.24 6.11 1.70
N GLN A 446 -16.99 7.00 2.66
CA GLN A 446 -16.83 8.43 2.47
C GLN A 446 -15.45 8.86 2.98
N ILE A 447 -14.97 10.00 2.49
CA ILE A 447 -13.70 10.54 2.98
C ILE A 447 -13.94 11.02 4.41
N LEU A 448 -13.24 10.39 5.36
CA LEU A 448 -13.15 10.90 6.73
C LEU A 448 -11.93 11.81 6.81
N GLN A 449 -12.05 12.99 7.42
CA GLN A 449 -10.95 13.96 7.54
C GLN A 449 -10.62 14.28 9.01
N THR A 450 -11.56 14.06 9.93
CA THR A 450 -11.41 14.41 11.34
C THR A 450 -11.55 13.19 12.24
N LYS A 451 -11.06 13.29 13.47
CA LYS A 451 -11.32 12.27 14.49
C LYS A 451 -12.81 12.16 14.82
N SER A 452 -13.54 13.28 14.77
CA SER A 452 -14.99 13.30 14.98
C SER A 452 -15.75 12.52 13.89
N ASP A 453 -15.24 12.50 12.66
CA ASP A 453 -15.84 11.70 11.58
C ASP A 453 -15.73 10.20 11.93
N ILE A 454 -14.53 9.74 12.31
CA ILE A 454 -14.32 8.35 12.73
C ILE A 454 -15.26 7.98 13.89
N ASP A 455 -15.36 8.83 14.91
CA ASP A 455 -16.23 8.55 16.05
C ASP A 455 -17.71 8.49 15.66
N SER A 456 -18.17 9.39 14.80
CA SER A 456 -19.55 9.40 14.32
C SER A 456 -19.88 8.13 13.56
N PHE A 457 -19.06 7.76 12.56
CA PHE A 457 -19.30 6.56 11.75
C PHE A 457 -19.15 5.27 12.55
N HIS A 458 -18.30 5.26 13.60
CA HIS A 458 -18.19 4.13 14.51
C HIS A 458 -19.43 4.00 15.41
N ASN A 459 -19.93 5.11 15.96
CA ASN A 459 -21.13 5.13 16.78
C ASN A 459 -22.40 4.75 15.99
N ASP A 460 -22.42 5.05 14.70
CA ASP A 460 -23.49 4.67 13.77
C ASP A 460 -23.35 3.22 13.24
N ASP A 461 -22.39 2.44 13.75
CA ASP A 461 -22.12 1.06 13.35
C ASP A 461 -21.86 0.89 11.84
N GLN A 462 -21.16 1.87 11.23
CA GLN A 462 -20.78 1.82 9.81
C GLN A 462 -19.32 1.40 9.61
N ILE A 463 -18.48 1.63 10.63
CA ILE A 463 -17.07 1.25 10.64
C ILE A 463 -16.70 0.55 11.95
N THR A 464 -15.73 -0.36 11.86
CA THR A 464 -15.03 -0.91 13.01
C THR A 464 -13.69 -0.19 13.18
N VAL A 465 -13.39 0.19 14.42
CA VAL A 465 -12.10 0.74 14.82
C VAL A 465 -11.45 -0.26 15.77
N SER A 466 -10.27 -0.78 15.42
CA SER A 466 -9.58 -1.81 16.21
C SER A 466 -8.08 -1.53 16.29
N ILE A 467 -7.46 -1.91 17.40
CA ILE A 467 -6.01 -1.74 17.54
C ILE A 467 -5.26 -2.66 16.57
N ALA A 468 -4.29 -2.11 15.85
CA ALA A 468 -3.51 -2.87 14.89
C ALA A 468 -2.51 -3.78 15.62
N ARG A 469 -2.47 -5.06 15.23
CA ARG A 469 -1.55 -6.06 15.77
C ARG A 469 -0.98 -6.97 14.67
N PRO A 470 -0.07 -6.47 13.82
CA PRO A 470 0.56 -7.27 12.78
C PRO A 470 1.29 -8.45 13.43
N SER A 471 0.94 -9.67 13.03
CA SER A 471 1.44 -10.91 13.64
C SER A 471 1.24 -11.00 15.16
N ASN A 472 0.17 -10.40 15.70
CA ASN A 472 -0.14 -10.32 17.13
C ASN A 472 0.88 -9.52 17.99
N SER A 473 1.71 -8.67 17.37
CA SER A 473 2.66 -7.80 18.08
C SER A 473 2.16 -6.37 18.21
N GLU A 474 2.73 -5.63 19.16
CA GLU A 474 2.49 -4.19 19.37
C GLU A 474 2.90 -3.39 18.13
N TYR A 475 1.99 -2.60 17.55
CA TYR A 475 2.26 -1.74 16.40
C TYR A 475 2.38 -0.28 16.82
N ILE A 476 3.61 0.21 16.80
CA ILE A 476 3.98 1.58 17.19
C ILE A 476 4.89 2.15 16.12
N ILE A 477 4.65 3.40 15.76
CA ILE A 477 5.39 4.12 14.73
C ILE A 477 5.96 5.41 15.32
N ASN A 478 7.21 5.71 14.97
CA ASN A 478 7.79 7.03 15.09
C ASN A 478 7.55 7.78 13.77
N SER A 479 6.57 8.68 13.78
CA SER A 479 6.08 9.41 12.61
C SER A 479 6.06 10.91 12.86
N PRO A 480 7.22 11.58 12.94
CA PRO A 480 7.28 13.00 13.24
C PRO A 480 6.68 13.84 12.12
N ILE A 481 5.99 14.93 12.50
CA ILE A 481 5.46 15.89 11.54
C ILE A 481 6.58 16.78 11.00
N VAL A 482 6.48 17.14 9.73
CA VAL A 482 7.45 17.98 9.03
C VAL A 482 6.74 19.04 8.21
N ASP A 483 7.40 20.17 7.98
CA ASP A 483 6.93 21.19 7.03
C ASP A 483 7.84 21.22 5.80
N PRO A 484 7.42 20.59 4.69
CA PRO A 484 8.20 20.58 3.45
C PRO A 484 8.14 21.90 2.67
N PHE A 485 7.47 22.94 3.21
CA PHE A 485 7.29 24.25 2.55
C PHE A 485 7.81 25.42 3.41
N GLN A 486 8.61 25.13 4.43
CA GLN A 486 9.19 26.11 5.35
C GLN A 486 10.08 27.14 4.64
#